data_AF-A0AA38BP59-F1
#
_entry.id   AF-A0AA38BP59-F1
#
_cell.length_a   1.000
_cell.length_b   1.000
_cell.length_c   1.000
_cell.angle_alpha   90.00
_cell.angle_beta   90.00
_cell.angle_gamma   90.00
#
_symmetry.space_group_name_H-M   'P 1'
#
loop_
_entity.id
_entity.type
_entity.pdbx_description
1 polymer ?
#
loop_
_entity_poly.entity_id
_entity_poly.type
_entity_poly.pdbx_seq_one_letter_code
_entity_poly.pdbx_strand_id
1 'polypeptide(L)' 'NNVVLGMQWLHLLGRVTQDVETMELSFDHNGKQVTLRALKYTLPHQMVAKSMI' A
#
# COMPACT_ATOMS: atom_id res chain seq x y z
N ASN A 1 -6.21 -10.79 -10.67
CA ASN A 1 -7.22 -9.85 -10.13
C ASN A 1 -6.59 -8.96 -9.09
N ASN A 2 -6.48 -7.65 -9.39
CA ASN A 2 -6.02 -6.66 -8.42
C ASN A 2 -7.25 -6.11 -7.69
N VAL A 3 -7.21 -6.08 -6.37
CA VAL A 3 -8.27 -5.51 -5.54
C VAL A 3 -7.74 -4.23 -4.91
N VAL A 4 -8.49 -3.14 -5.04
CA VAL A 4 -8.17 -1.86 -4.41
C VAL A 4 -9.10 -1.68 -3.21
N LEU A 5 -8.51 -1.54 -2.03
CA LEU A 5 -9.24 -1.23 -0.80
C LEU A 5 -9.14 0.26 -0.53
N GLY A 6 -10.27 0.97 -0.59
CA GLY A 6 -10.33 2.37 -0.18
C GLY A 6 -10.25 2.53 1.34
N MET A 7 -9.95 3.74 1.80
CA MET A 7 -9.88 4.06 3.24
C MET A 7 -11.13 3.66 4.02
N GLN A 8 -12.31 3.74 3.40
CA GLN A 8 -13.57 3.32 4.02
C GLN A 8 -13.57 1.85 4.46
N TRP A 9 -12.91 0.97 3.70
CA TRP A 9 -12.80 -0.45 4.04
C TRP A 9 -11.82 -0.69 5.19
N LEU A 10 -10.77 0.13 5.30
CA LEU A 10 -9.82 0.03 6.41
C LEU A 10 -10.50 0.32 7.76
N HIS A 11 -11.48 1.22 7.79
CA HIS A 11 -12.27 1.48 9.01
C HIS A 11 -13.09 0.27 9.48
N LEU A 12 -13.45 -0.66 8.59
CA LEU A 12 -14.17 -1.89 8.95
C LEU A 12 -13.27 -2.94 9.59
N LEU A 13 -11.95 -2.85 9.37
CA LEU A 13 -10.95 -3.75 9.96
C LEU A 13 -10.58 -3.37 11.40
N GLY A 14 -11.12 -2.26 11.91
CA GLY A 14 -10.82 -1.75 13.24
C GLY A 14 -9.49 -0.99 13.26
N ARG A 15 -8.61 -1.33 14.19
CA ARG A 15 -7.32 -0.63 14.34
C ARG A 15 -6.37 -1.06 13.22
N VAL A 16 -6.01 -0.10 12.38
CA VAL A 16 -5.03 -0.27 11.31
C VAL A 16 -3.80 0.56 11.62
N THR A 17 -2.63 -0.04 11.50
CA THR A 17 -1.33 0.63 11.64
C THR A 17 -0.66 0.65 10.27
N GLN A 18 -0.25 1.83 9.82
CA GLN A 18 0.49 2.00 8.58
C GLN A 18 1.92 2.46 8.92
N ASP A 19 2.90 1.73 8.41
CA ASP A 19 4.31 2.14 8.43
C ASP A 19 4.70 2.57 7.00
N VAL A 20 4.97 3.86 6.84
CA VAL A 20 5.32 4.45 5.54
C VAL A 20 6.78 4.17 5.17
N GLU A 21 7.67 4.01 6.17
CA GLU A 21 9.09 3.74 5.94
C GLU A 21 9.28 2.33 5.37
N THR A 22 8.59 1.36 5.97
CA THR A 22 8.64 -0.05 5.54
C THR A 22 7.57 -0.40 4.49
N MET A 23 6.66 0.53 4.20
CA MET A 23 5.52 0.36 3.29
C MET A 23 4.62 -0.82 3.70
N GLU A 24 4.34 -0.91 5.00
CA GLU A 24 3.52 -1.96 5.60
C GLU A 24 2.18 -1.44 6.10
N LEU A 25 1.17 -2.30 5.99
CA LEU A 25 -0.16 -2.10 6.56
C LEU A 25 -0.50 -3.31 7.43
N SER A 26 -0.70 -3.08 8.72
CA SER A 26 -1.01 -4.13 9.70
C SER A 26 -2.39 -3.89 10.32
N PHE A 27 -3.18 -4.96 10.44
CA PHE A 27 -4.49 -4.94 11.09
C PHE A 27 -4.84 -6.31 11.68
N ASP A 28 -5.75 -6.32 12.66
CA ASP A 28 -6.25 -7.56 13.24
C ASP A 28 -7.44 -8.12 12.45
N HIS A 29 -7.41 -9.42 12.19
CA HIS A 29 -8.51 -10.14 11.57
C HIS A 29 -8.71 -11.48 12.28
N ASN A 30 -9.89 -11.68 12.88
CA ASN A 30 -10.24 -12.90 13.63
C ASN A 30 -9.22 -13.28 14.71
N GLY A 31 -8.70 -12.30 15.46
CA GLY A 31 -7.72 -12.51 16.52
C GLY A 31 -6.29 -12.79 16.04
N LYS A 32 -6.02 -12.61 14.74
CA LYS A 32 -4.69 -12.74 14.15
C LYS A 32 -4.27 -11.45 13.47
N GLN A 33 -3.02 -11.04 13.69
CA GLN A 33 -2.42 -9.92 12.96
C GLN A 33 -2.14 -10.32 11.51
N VAL A 34 -2.58 -9.48 10.59
CA VAL A 34 -2.30 -9.55 9.15
C VAL A 34 -1.45 -8.35 8.78
N THR A 35 -0.35 -8.60 8.08
CA THR A 35 0.55 -7.56 7.58
C THR A 35 0.65 -7.67 6.06
N LEU A 36 0.34 -6.58 5.38
CA LEU A 36 0.49 -6.41 3.94
C LEU A 36 1.71 -5.52 3.69
N ARG A 37 2.72 -6.03 2.99
CA ARG A 37 3.91 -5.25 2.61
C ARG A 37 3.85 -4.91 1.12
N ALA A 38 3.99 -3.64 0.78
CA ALA A 38 4.14 -3.25 -0.61
C ALA A 38 5.46 -3.79 -1.17
N LEU A 39 5.41 -4.50 -2.30
CA LEU A 39 6.61 -4.81 -3.05
C LEU A 39 7.09 -3.52 -3.72
N LYS A 40 8.34 -3.11 -3.47
CA LYS A 40 8.98 -2.03 -4.22
C LYS A 40 9.04 -2.46 -5.69
N TYR A 41 8.08 -2.01 -6.49
CA TYR A 41 8.22 -2.04 -7.95
C TYR A 41 9.27 -1.01 -8.31
N THR A 42 10.50 -1.45 -8.56
CA THR A 42 11.45 -0.69 -9.36
C THR A 42 10.85 -0.54 -10.76
N LEU A 43 10.16 0.59 -10.99
CA LEU A 43 9.87 1.04 -12.34
C LEU A 43 11.20 1.09 -13.09
N PRO A 44 11.38 0.36 -14.21
CA PRO A 44 12.54 0.59 -15.06
C PRO A 44 12.45 2.05 -15.55
N HIS A 45 13.54 2.80 -15.37
CA HIS A 45 13.69 4.17 -15.88
C HIS A 45 13.17 4.31 -17.32
N GLN A 46 12.09 5.05 -17.56
CA GLN A 46 11.93 5.97 -18.70
C GLN A 46 10.50 6.53 -18.74
N MET A 47 10.35 7.81 -18.42
CA MET A 47 9.73 8.80 -19.33
C MET A 47 10.35 10.14 -18.98
N VAL A 48 11.49 10.44 -19.60
CA VAL A 48 12.01 11.82 -19.66
C VAL A 48 10.96 12.62 -20.42
N ALA A 49 10.16 13.41 -19.72
CA ALA A 49 9.42 14.49 -20.37
C ALA A 49 10.46 15.53 -20.81
N LYS A 50 11.00 15.37 -22.03
CA LYS A 50 11.69 16.46 -22.71
C LYS A 50 10.64 17.53 -23.01
N SER A 51 10.51 18.50 -22.11
CA SER A 51 9.97 19.80 -22.51
C SER A 51 11.04 20.47 -23.36
N MET A 52 10.84 20.51 -24.68
CA MET A 52 11.57 21.44 -25.53
C MET A 52 10.90 22.81 -25.36
N ILE A 53 11.65 23.77 -24.86
CA ILE A 53 11.37 25.21 -25.01
C ILE A 53 12.24 25.68 -26.17
#